data_AF-I4ETZ3-F1
#
_entry.id   AF-I4ETZ3-F1
#
_cell.length_a   1.000
_cell.length_b   1.000
_cell.length_c   1.000
_cell.angle_alpha   90.00
_cell.angle_beta   90.00
_cell.angle_gamma   90.00
#
_symmetry.space_group_name_H-M   'P 1'
#
loop_
_entity.id
_entity.type
_entity.pdbx_description
1 polymer ?
#
loop_
_entity_poly.entity_id
_entity_poly.type
_entity_poly.pdbx_seq_one_letter_code
_entity_poly.pdbx_strand_id
1 'polypeptide(L)'
;MRLTFRRLADRRPVETTVERDDGVVFEMRGAGGGADLPHDLVHALVESRLQVPDGIWGCVADGVVWHSMRHVSGRQPPHAAERSAALKRERAARIQQAEALADVVARLARGAEVLPAETAGAGHPPDRLAAAAADLREAARAWAALRPGEVEVVEWVVPRGSRRRCR
;
A
#
# COMPACT_ATOMS: atom_id res chain seq x y z
N MET A 1 -8.53 -2.20 7.61
CA MET A 1 -8.80 -2.32 6.16
C MET A 1 -8.15 -3.58 5.67
N ARG A 2 -8.88 -4.39 4.89
CA ARG A 2 -8.39 -5.69 4.42
C ARG A 2 -8.09 -5.62 2.92
N LEU A 3 -6.90 -6.09 2.54
CA LEU A 3 -6.42 -6.10 1.17
C LEU A 3 -6.22 -7.55 0.74
N THR A 4 -6.84 -7.95 -0.37
CA THR A 4 -6.68 -9.30 -0.93
C THR A 4 -6.03 -9.19 -2.30
N PHE A 5 -4.81 -9.69 -2.43
CA PHE A 5 -4.04 -9.69 -3.66
C PHE A 5 -4.13 -11.07 -4.31
N ARG A 6 -4.77 -11.17 -5.47
CA ARG A 6 -4.88 -12.42 -6.22
C ARG A 6 -3.76 -12.53 -7.25
N ARG A 7 -2.97 -13.59 -7.16
CA ARG A 7 -1.99 -13.91 -8.19
C ARG A 7 -2.72 -14.38 -9.44
N LEU A 8 -2.50 -13.70 -10.56
CA LEU A 8 -2.96 -14.18 -11.87
C LEU A 8 -1.84 -14.97 -12.56
N ALA A 9 -2.14 -15.52 -13.75
CA ALA A 9 -1.12 -16.16 -14.58
C ALA A 9 0.05 -15.20 -14.87
N ASP A 10 1.24 -15.74 -15.08
CA ASP A 10 2.43 -14.91 -15.26
C ASP A 10 2.27 -13.87 -16.39
N ARG A 11 2.84 -12.68 -16.17
CA ARG A 11 2.70 -11.47 -17.00
C ARG A 11 1.30 -10.87 -17.03
N ARG A 12 0.38 -11.30 -16.17
CA ARG A 12 -0.93 -10.66 -15.98
C ARG A 12 -0.93 -9.74 -14.75
N PRO A 13 -1.60 -8.58 -14.81
CA PRO A 13 -1.74 -7.70 -13.66
C PRO A 13 -2.26 -8.43 -12.42
N VAL A 14 -1.80 -8.05 -11.23
CA VAL A 14 -2.39 -8.51 -9.98
C VAL A 14 -3.77 -7.86 -9.80
N GLU A 15 -4.74 -8.67 -9.41
CA GLU A 15 -6.06 -8.18 -9.01
C GLU A 15 -6.08 -8.00 -7.50
N THR A 16 -6.36 -6.79 -7.05
CA THR A 16 -6.42 -6.45 -5.62
C THR A 16 -7.85 -6.05 -5.26
N THR A 17 -8.42 -6.75 -4.29
CA THR A 17 -9.68 -6.35 -3.64
C THR A 17 -9.37 -5.56 -2.38
N VAL A 18 -10.01 -4.41 -2.22
CA VAL A 18 -9.84 -3.50 -1.10
C VAL A 18 -11.16 -3.41 -0.33
N GLU A 19 -11.18 -3.97 0.87
CA GLU A 19 -12.32 -3.92 1.80
C GLU A 19 -12.04 -2.85 2.86
N ARG A 20 -12.65 -1.67 2.72
CA ARG A 20 -12.46 -0.55 3.63
C ARG A 20 -13.34 -0.69 4.87
N ASP A 21 -12.89 -0.09 5.97
CA ASP A 21 -13.61 -0.14 7.26
C ASP A 21 -14.99 0.56 7.21
N ASP A 22 -15.24 1.42 6.22
CA ASP A 22 -16.55 2.05 5.99
C ASP A 22 -17.50 1.17 5.16
N GLY A 23 -17.12 -0.07 4.87
CA GLY A 23 -17.93 -1.05 4.14
C GLY A 23 -17.93 -0.89 2.62
N VAL A 24 -17.14 0.04 2.07
CA VAL A 24 -16.99 0.19 0.62
C VAL A 24 -15.92 -0.79 0.11
N VAL A 25 -16.25 -1.50 -0.96
CA VAL A 25 -15.35 -2.45 -1.62
C VAL A 25 -14.95 -1.92 -2.99
N PHE A 26 -13.64 -1.99 -3.25
CA PHE A 26 -13.06 -1.68 -4.56
C PHE A 26 -12.25 -2.85 -5.10
N GLU A 27 -12.13 -2.90 -6.41
CA GLU A 27 -11.19 -3.74 -7.13
C GLU A 27 -10.23 -2.84 -7.92
N MET A 28 -8.97 -3.22 -7.96
CA MET A 28 -7.98 -2.58 -8.83
C MET A 28 -7.13 -3.63 -9.51
N ARG A 29 -6.61 -3.26 -10.68
CA ARG A 29 -5.56 -4.02 -11.36
C ARG A 29 -4.24 -3.27 -11.18
N GLY A 30 -3.40 -3.80 -10.31
CA GLY A 30 -2.09 -3.24 -10.01
C GLY A 30 -1.04 -3.65 -11.04
N ALA A 31 0.04 -2.89 -11.10
CA ALA A 31 1.25 -3.32 -11.78
C ALA A 31 1.91 -4.47 -11.00
N GLY A 32 2.53 -5.40 -11.71
CA GLY A 32 3.02 -6.66 -11.15
C GLY A 32 2.17 -7.83 -11.64
N GLY A 33 2.78 -9.01 -11.70
CA GLY A 33 2.17 -10.14 -12.39
C GLY A 33 3.09 -11.33 -12.64
N GLY A 34 4.21 -11.40 -11.94
CA GLY A 34 5.19 -12.48 -12.06
C GLY A 34 5.63 -12.93 -10.66
N ALA A 35 6.83 -13.49 -10.58
CA ALA A 35 7.44 -13.88 -9.31
C ALA A 35 7.76 -12.66 -8.40
N ASP A 36 7.90 -11.47 -8.98
CA ASP A 36 8.17 -10.26 -8.23
C ASP A 36 6.95 -9.80 -7.42
N LEU A 37 7.24 -9.28 -6.22
CA LEU A 37 6.23 -8.78 -5.30
C LEU A 37 5.47 -7.59 -5.94
N PRO A 38 4.13 -7.58 -5.93
CA PRO A 38 3.34 -6.49 -6.50
C PRO A 38 3.63 -5.16 -5.80
N HIS A 39 3.68 -4.07 -6.57
CA HIS A 39 4.00 -2.74 -6.04
C HIS A 39 3.02 -2.28 -4.96
N ASP A 40 1.72 -2.52 -5.17
CA ASP A 40 0.67 -2.19 -4.21
C ASP A 40 0.81 -3.01 -2.90
N LEU A 41 1.31 -4.24 -2.98
CA LEU A 41 1.60 -5.09 -1.81
C LEU A 41 2.86 -4.60 -1.06
N VAL A 42 3.88 -4.12 -1.77
CA VAL A 42 5.04 -3.45 -1.15
C VAL A 42 4.57 -2.28 -0.29
N HIS A 43 3.74 -1.38 -0.84
CA HIS A 43 3.17 -0.27 -0.08
C HIS A 43 2.40 -0.74 1.16
N ALA A 44 1.56 -1.77 1.01
CA ALA A 44 0.76 -2.29 2.12
C ALA A 44 1.62 -2.76 3.29
N LEU A 45 2.69 -3.50 2.99
CA LEU A 45 3.62 -4.04 3.99
C LEU A 45 4.50 -2.96 4.60
N VAL A 46 5.07 -2.07 3.78
CA VAL A 46 5.94 -0.98 4.24
C VAL A 46 5.17 -0.01 5.14
N GLU A 47 4.01 0.47 4.70
CA GLU A 47 3.19 1.41 5.47
C GLU A 47 2.72 0.78 6.78
N SER A 48 2.32 -0.49 6.76
CA SER A 48 1.91 -1.20 7.97
C SER A 48 3.09 -1.38 8.93
N ARG A 49 4.26 -1.84 8.45
CA ARG A 49 5.42 -2.11 9.29
C ARG A 49 6.03 -0.85 9.90
N LEU A 50 6.10 0.22 9.11
CA LEU A 50 6.68 1.49 9.51
C LEU A 50 5.67 2.46 10.13
N GLN A 51 4.40 2.05 10.20
CA GLN A 51 3.31 2.80 10.82
C GLN A 51 3.11 4.16 10.13
N VAL A 52 2.99 4.15 8.81
CA VAL A 52 2.78 5.34 7.97
C VAL A 52 1.27 5.52 7.74
N PRO A 53 0.58 6.40 8.48
CA PRO A 53 -0.88 6.48 8.47
C PRO A 53 -1.45 7.24 7.25
N ASP A 54 -0.62 7.98 6.55
CA ASP A 54 -0.99 8.93 5.49
C ASP A 54 -0.29 8.65 4.15
N GLY A 55 0.22 7.41 3.98
CA GLY A 55 0.73 6.89 2.70
C GLY A 55 -0.38 6.58 1.68
N ILE A 56 -0.10 5.72 0.71
CA ILE A 56 -1.05 5.31 -0.34
C ILE A 56 -2.28 4.65 0.29
N TRP A 57 -2.07 3.64 1.14
CA TRP A 57 -3.16 2.90 1.76
C TRP A 57 -3.82 3.70 2.87
N GLY A 58 -3.06 4.52 3.60
CA GLY A 58 -3.62 5.52 4.51
C GLY A 58 -4.59 6.49 3.84
N CYS A 59 -4.24 6.96 2.64
CA CYS A 59 -5.11 7.78 1.80
C CYS A 59 -6.37 7.02 1.37
N VAL A 60 -6.23 5.78 0.90
CA VAL A 60 -7.38 4.94 0.49
C VAL A 60 -8.31 4.69 1.67
N ALA A 61 -7.76 4.34 2.82
CA ALA A 61 -8.51 4.12 4.05
C ALA A 61 -9.34 5.36 4.43
N ASP A 62 -8.83 6.56 4.15
CA ASP A 62 -9.47 7.84 4.42
C ASP A 62 -10.47 8.32 3.34
N GLY A 63 -10.63 7.55 2.27
CA GLY A 63 -11.60 7.81 1.22
C GLY A 63 -11.01 8.35 -0.08
N VAL A 64 -9.69 8.27 -0.26
CA VAL A 64 -9.10 8.49 -1.58
C VAL A 64 -9.44 7.31 -2.49
N VAL A 65 -9.94 7.61 -3.69
CA VAL A 65 -10.20 6.63 -4.74
C VAL A 65 -9.28 6.95 -5.92
N TRP A 66 -8.37 6.06 -6.24
CA TRP A 66 -7.48 6.19 -7.39
C TRP A 66 -8.22 5.90 -8.70
N HIS A 67 -7.70 6.37 -9.83
CA HIS A 67 -8.33 6.12 -11.13
C HIS A 67 -8.36 4.61 -11.48
N SER A 68 -7.38 3.85 -10.98
CA SER A 68 -7.31 2.38 -11.13
C SER A 68 -8.34 1.62 -10.30
N MET A 69 -9.05 2.28 -9.39
CA MET A 69 -10.02 1.66 -8.50
C MET A 69 -11.41 1.66 -9.11
N ARG A 70 -11.95 0.46 -9.31
CA ARG A 70 -13.35 0.23 -9.67
C ARG A 70 -14.14 -0.07 -8.40
N HIS A 71 -15.23 0.66 -8.21
CA HIS A 71 -16.19 0.36 -7.14
C HIS A 71 -16.92 -0.95 -7.43
N VAL A 72 -17.07 -1.78 -6.40
CA VAL A 72 -17.74 -3.08 -6.49
C VAL A 72 -19.03 -3.09 -5.66
N SER A 73 -18.96 -2.67 -4.41
CA SER A 73 -20.10 -2.69 -3.49
C SER A 73 -19.95 -1.71 -2.33
N GLY A 74 -21.01 -1.56 -1.53
CA GLY A 74 -21.05 -0.61 -0.41
C GLY A 74 -21.46 0.81 -0.83
N ARG A 75 -22.07 1.55 0.10
CA ARG A 75 -22.57 2.91 -0.16
C ARG A 75 -21.42 3.91 -0.13
N GLN A 76 -21.18 4.58 -1.25
CA GLN A 76 -20.25 5.71 -1.26
C GLN A 76 -20.92 6.94 -0.60
N PRO A 77 -20.19 7.69 0.25
CA PRO A 77 -20.71 8.91 0.84
C PRO A 77 -21.00 9.97 -0.24
N PRO A 78 -21.94 10.90 0.01
CA PRO A 78 -22.15 12.03 -0.88
C PRO A 78 -20.84 12.81 -1.06
N HIS A 79 -20.61 13.35 -2.26
CA HIS A 79 -19.40 14.08 -2.64
C HIS A 79 -18.09 13.28 -2.49
N ALA A 80 -18.13 11.94 -2.54
CA ALA A 80 -16.94 11.09 -2.43
C ALA A 80 -15.83 11.48 -3.42
N ALA A 81 -16.18 11.80 -4.66
CA ALA A 81 -15.22 12.21 -5.69
C ALA A 81 -14.52 13.54 -5.34
N GLU A 82 -15.28 14.56 -4.94
CA GLU A 82 -14.75 15.87 -4.53
C GLU A 82 -13.84 15.74 -3.30
N ARG A 83 -14.28 14.96 -2.29
CA ARG A 83 -13.49 14.67 -1.09
C ARG A 83 -12.20 13.94 -1.44
N SER A 84 -12.26 12.95 -2.32
CA SER A 84 -11.07 12.24 -2.78
C SER A 84 -10.10 13.21 -3.48
N ALA A 85 -10.59 14.08 -4.35
CA ALA A 85 -9.75 15.06 -5.05
C ALA A 85 -9.12 16.09 -4.10
N ALA A 86 -9.85 16.52 -3.06
CA ALA A 86 -9.31 17.38 -2.02
C ALA A 86 -8.19 16.67 -1.24
N LEU A 87 -8.42 15.44 -0.78
CA LEU A 87 -7.44 14.66 -0.03
C LEU A 87 -6.17 14.37 -0.85
N LYS A 88 -6.29 14.06 -2.15
CA LYS A 88 -5.13 13.86 -3.03
C LYS A 88 -4.25 15.11 -3.13
N ARG A 89 -4.88 16.30 -3.22
CA ARG A 89 -4.15 17.58 -3.26
C ARG A 89 -3.50 17.89 -1.92
N GLU A 90 -4.23 17.73 -0.82
CA GLU A 90 -3.73 17.96 0.54
C GLU A 90 -2.52 17.06 0.85
N ARG A 91 -2.55 15.80 0.40
CA ARG A 91 -1.56 14.78 0.75
C ARG A 91 -0.52 14.51 -0.32
N ALA A 92 -0.45 15.32 -1.38
CA ALA A 92 0.48 15.08 -2.49
C ALA A 92 1.93 14.88 -2.03
N ALA A 93 2.42 15.71 -1.10
CA ALA A 93 3.77 15.57 -0.55
C ALA A 93 3.95 14.28 0.27
N ARG A 94 2.94 13.86 1.02
CA ARG A 94 2.97 12.62 1.83
C ARG A 94 2.95 11.38 0.96
N ILE A 95 2.19 11.41 -0.13
CA ILE A 95 2.18 10.38 -1.17
C ILE A 95 3.59 10.22 -1.76
N GLN A 96 4.24 11.32 -2.13
CA GLN A 96 5.61 11.27 -2.66
C GLN A 96 6.63 10.73 -1.63
N GLN A 97 6.48 11.08 -0.35
CA GLN A 97 7.31 10.53 0.72
C GLN A 97 7.09 9.02 0.88
N ALA A 98 5.85 8.55 0.79
CA ALA A 98 5.53 7.12 0.86
C ALA A 98 6.14 6.34 -0.32
N GLU A 99 6.09 6.90 -1.54
CA GLU A 99 6.76 6.33 -2.72
C GLU A 99 8.28 6.22 -2.52
N ALA A 100 8.92 7.30 -2.07
CA ALA A 100 10.36 7.29 -1.81
C ALA A 100 10.75 6.28 -0.71
N LEU A 101 9.94 6.20 0.35
CA LEU A 101 10.14 5.23 1.42
C LEU A 101 9.99 3.78 0.92
N ALA A 102 8.94 3.49 0.15
CA ALA A 102 8.73 2.18 -0.44
C ALA A 102 9.88 1.79 -1.38
N ASP A 103 10.40 2.72 -2.19
CA ASP A 103 11.55 2.47 -3.05
C ASP A 103 12.82 2.13 -2.24
N VAL A 104 13.14 2.92 -1.22
CA VAL A 104 14.29 2.68 -0.33
C VAL A 104 14.20 1.27 0.29
N VAL A 105 13.06 0.91 0.86
CA VAL A 105 12.88 -0.40 1.50
C VAL A 105 12.93 -1.52 0.46
N ALA A 106 12.35 -1.34 -0.72
CA ALA A 106 12.40 -2.32 -1.79
C ALA A 106 13.83 -2.54 -2.32
N ARG A 107 14.64 -1.48 -2.43
CA ARG A 107 16.07 -1.57 -2.78
C ARG A 107 16.86 -2.32 -1.72
N LEU A 108 16.65 -2.01 -0.43
CA LEU A 108 17.23 -2.77 0.68
C LEU A 108 16.83 -4.24 0.65
N ALA A 109 15.57 -4.55 0.31
CA ALA A 109 15.08 -5.92 0.20
C ALA A 109 15.81 -6.71 -0.89
N ARG A 110 16.13 -6.05 -2.02
CA ARG A 110 16.91 -6.62 -3.14
C ARG A 110 18.42 -6.66 -2.89
N GLY A 111 18.90 -6.14 -1.76
CA GLY A 111 20.34 -6.02 -1.50
C GLY A 111 21.05 -4.99 -2.39
N ALA A 112 20.30 -4.06 -2.98
CA ALA A 112 20.87 -2.97 -3.75
C ALA A 112 21.54 -1.95 -2.83
N GLU A 113 22.54 -1.23 -3.36
CA GLU A 113 23.15 -0.11 -2.65
C GLU A 113 22.12 1.00 -2.41
N VAL A 114 22.07 1.48 -1.18
CA VAL A 114 21.26 2.63 -0.76
C VAL A 114 22.20 3.57 -0.02
N LEU A 115 22.23 4.83 -0.46
CA LEU A 115 23.14 5.80 0.12
C LEU A 115 22.68 6.14 1.55
N PRO A 116 23.62 6.40 2.49
CA PRO A 116 23.26 6.79 3.85
C PRO A 116 22.30 7.98 3.92
N ALA A 117 22.45 8.95 3.01
CA ALA A 117 21.57 10.11 2.89
C ALA A 117 20.12 9.73 2.55
N GLU A 118 19.90 8.70 1.73
CA GLU A 118 18.55 8.20 1.39
C GLU A 118 17.89 7.54 2.60
N THR A 119 18.65 6.73 3.36
CA THR A 119 18.14 6.12 4.60
C THR A 119 17.83 7.15 5.68
N ALA A 120 18.66 8.19 5.82
CA ALA A 120 18.42 9.28 6.75
C ALA A 120 17.19 10.13 6.32
N GLY A 121 17.05 10.38 5.02
CA GLY A 121 15.93 11.13 4.45
C GLY A 121 14.59 10.41 4.53
N ALA A 122 14.59 9.07 4.68
CA ALA A 122 13.38 8.26 4.82
C ALA A 122 12.62 8.50 6.15
N GLY A 123 13.23 9.18 7.13
CA GLY A 123 12.56 9.55 8.38
C GLY A 123 12.34 8.38 9.36
N HIS A 124 12.97 7.23 9.11
CA HIS A 124 12.89 6.05 9.97
C HIS A 124 14.28 5.55 10.38
N PRO A 125 14.45 4.99 11.59
CA PRO A 125 15.68 4.35 12.02
C PRO A 125 16.13 3.23 11.06
N PRO A 126 17.44 3.07 10.80
CA PRO A 126 17.96 2.06 9.87
C PRO A 126 17.56 0.62 10.20
N ASP A 127 17.47 0.27 11.48
CA ASP A 127 17.01 -1.05 11.96
C ASP A 127 15.54 -1.31 11.59
N ARG A 128 14.68 -0.29 11.63
CA ARG A 128 13.29 -0.40 11.18
C ARG A 128 13.19 -0.56 9.67
N LEU A 129 14.00 0.17 8.90
CA LEU A 129 14.07 0.00 7.44
C LEU A 129 14.57 -1.41 7.07
N ALA A 130 15.58 -1.92 7.77
CA ALA A 130 16.11 -3.26 7.57
C ALA A 130 15.08 -4.35 7.92
N ALA A 131 14.30 -4.15 8.99
CA ALA A 131 13.21 -5.05 9.35
C ALA A 131 12.11 -5.06 8.30
N ALA A 132 11.67 -3.88 7.82
CA ALA A 132 10.69 -3.81 6.73
C ALA A 132 11.21 -4.48 5.44
N ALA A 133 12.50 -4.33 5.13
CA ALA A 133 13.12 -5.02 4.01
C ALA A 133 13.15 -6.55 4.18
N ALA A 134 13.28 -7.05 5.42
CA ALA A 134 13.17 -8.47 5.73
C ALA A 134 11.76 -9.00 5.49
N ASP A 135 10.74 -8.25 5.93
CA ASP A 135 9.33 -8.58 5.70
C ASP A 135 9.02 -8.64 4.19
N LEU A 136 9.55 -7.71 3.39
CA LEU A 136 9.40 -7.75 1.93
C LEU A 136 10.05 -8.98 1.30
N ARG A 137 11.22 -9.42 1.78
CA ARG A 137 11.86 -10.65 1.28
C ARG A 137 11.04 -11.89 1.60
N GLU A 138 10.43 -11.94 2.78
CA GLU A 138 9.54 -13.03 3.17
C GLU A 138 8.26 -13.05 2.32
N ALA A 139 7.60 -11.89 2.19
CA ALA A 139 6.42 -11.74 1.35
C ALA A 139 6.72 -12.07 -0.12
N ALA A 140 7.90 -11.70 -0.64
CA ALA A 140 8.30 -12.07 -2.01
C ALA A 140 8.42 -13.59 -2.18
N ARG A 141 8.97 -14.31 -1.20
CA ARG A 141 9.02 -15.78 -1.23
C ARG A 141 7.62 -16.39 -1.17
N ALA A 142 6.77 -15.89 -0.28
CA ALA A 142 5.39 -16.36 -0.16
C ALA A 142 4.61 -16.12 -1.46
N TRP A 143 4.70 -14.91 -2.01
CA TRP A 143 4.08 -14.53 -3.28
C TRP A 143 4.53 -15.41 -4.45
N ALA A 144 5.83 -15.64 -4.58
CA ALA A 144 6.40 -16.48 -5.62
C ALA A 144 5.95 -17.94 -5.52
N ALA A 145 5.59 -18.42 -4.32
CA ALA A 145 5.07 -19.76 -4.08
C ALA A 145 3.57 -19.90 -4.38
N LEU A 146 2.81 -18.79 -4.46
CA LEU A 146 1.39 -18.84 -4.80
C LEU A 146 1.16 -19.37 -6.21
N ARG A 147 0.14 -20.19 -6.39
CA ARG A 147 -0.36 -20.59 -7.72
C ARG A 147 -1.28 -19.51 -8.29
N PRO A 148 -1.44 -19.42 -9.62
CA PRO A 148 -2.49 -18.59 -10.21
C PRO A 148 -3.86 -18.91 -9.62
N GLY A 149 -4.58 -17.88 -9.18
CA GLY A 149 -5.87 -17.95 -8.49
C GLY A 149 -5.76 -17.90 -6.96
N GLU A 150 -4.61 -18.20 -6.39
CA GLU A 150 -4.38 -18.07 -4.95
C GLU A 150 -4.19 -16.60 -4.55
N VAL A 151 -4.35 -16.34 -3.25
CA VAL A 151 -4.42 -14.99 -2.71
C VAL A 151 -3.45 -14.80 -1.56
N GLU A 152 -2.88 -13.61 -1.48
CA GLU A 152 -2.23 -13.07 -0.29
C GLU A 152 -3.20 -12.07 0.37
N VAL A 153 -3.40 -12.19 1.68
CA VAL A 153 -4.29 -11.30 2.42
C VAL A 153 -3.47 -10.48 3.41
N VAL A 154 -3.61 -9.15 3.33
CA VAL A 154 -2.97 -8.21 4.26
C VAL A 154 -4.04 -7.46 5.03
N GLU A 155 -4.00 -7.60 6.35
CA GLU A 155 -4.72 -6.72 7.26
C GLU A 155 -3.91 -5.44 7.44
N TRP A 156 -4.32 -4.38 6.75
CA TRP A 156 -3.68 -3.07 6.88
C TRP A 156 -4.21 -2.37 8.13
N VAL A 157 -3.37 -2.34 9.15
CA VAL A 157 -3.65 -1.74 10.46
C VAL A 157 -2.55 -0.74 10.81
N VAL A 158 -2.85 0.54 10.60
CA VAL A 158 -2.02 1.64 11.10
C VAL A 158 -2.86 2.49 12.07
N PRO A 159 -2.36 2.82 13.27
CA PRO A 159 -3.03 3.69 14.21
C PRO A 159 -3.38 5.02 13.55
N ARG A 160 -4.67 5.28 13.38
CA ARG A 160 -5.15 6.57 12.92
C ARG A 160 -4.93 7.56 14.05
N GLY A 161 -4.02 8.52 13.85
CA GLY A 161 -3.94 9.69 14.72
C GLY A 161 -5.33 10.28 14.87
N SER A 162 -5.76 10.51 16.12
CA SER A 162 -7.14 10.87 16.45
C SER A 162 -7.60 12.05 15.58
N ARG A 163 -8.44 11.79 14.58
CA ARG A 163 -9.19 12.87 13.92
C ARG A 163 -10.10 13.47 14.98
N ARG A 164 -9.69 14.60 15.56
CA ARG A 164 -10.60 15.47 16.32
C ARG A 164 -11.75 15.79 15.38
N ARG A 165 -12.91 15.19 15.65
CA ARG A 165 -14.19 15.64 15.09
C ARG A 165 -14.41 17.04 15.66
N CYS A 166 -14.02 18.09 14.95
CA CYS A 166 -14.62 19.39 15.18
C CYS A 166 -16.10 19.24 14.77
N ARG A 167 -16.94 19.29 15.80
CA ARG A 167 -18.39 19.48 15.69
C ARG A 167 -18.68 20.88 15.15
#